data_AF-A0A0A1UP73-F1
#
_entry.id   AF-A0A0A1UP73-F1
#
_cell.length_a   1.000
_cell.length_b   1.000
_cell.length_c   1.000
_cell.angle_alpha   90.00
_cell.angle_beta   90.00
_cell.angle_gamma   90.00
#
_symmetry.space_group_name_H-M   'P 1'
#
loop_
_entity.id
_entity.type
_entity.pdbx_description
1 polymer ?
#
loop_
_entity_poly.entity_id
_entity_poly.type
_entity_poly.pdbx_seq_one_letter_code
_entity_poly.pdbx_strand_id
1 'polypeptide(L)'
;MAGGPSLASSGAILVLAIFAAFFYTAELPRAKVVLGFGRKQGSTVVANANDFHTIPDTVHCEDLHYHEPSRLIFTACEGVEATRYAWFPALGHFDDPNVGLKAQGSIEVIDPNTMKAKKLKFTNFNGPFVTHGIDVIDDPDKPKGKAVYLFAVNHLPNPAFAEDASEPKARSIIEVFYYDIGSDSVEHVRSVWHPLITTPNDIVAVSPTSFFVTNDHFYRDGIKREIETLYFGAKWSNTIYVEFTELTDGSFRDSDVEVKASVALDGVHNNNGLGHGRTPSEVLVVSCASGRLHIADVVSPKSDGESPKIAIRQSVAFDSTLDNPSWFRDPYANSTYDASGLVVAGLPRAVDLAKNQHNPRGTDGAIVWKATPSRDKTAGNEEMWVNRLLFEDDSTHIRTASAAVLVAIDPAKEKGERKAWLFVTGFISTNVVAAKVAL
;
A
#
# COMPACT_ATOMS: atom_id res chain seq x y z
N MET A 1 10.65 59.39 18.94
CA MET A 1 9.78 59.03 17.80
C MET A 1 9.49 57.55 17.88
N ALA A 2 8.24 57.14 18.04
CA ALA A 2 7.88 55.73 18.05
C ALA A 2 7.78 55.22 16.61
N GLY A 3 8.45 54.11 16.30
CA GLY A 3 8.24 53.42 15.02
C GLY A 3 6.84 52.84 14.99
N GLY A 4 6.02 53.24 14.00
CA GLY A 4 4.70 52.65 13.80
C GLY A 4 4.79 51.15 13.46
N PRO A 5 3.71 50.38 13.66
CA PRO A 5 3.68 48.97 13.26
C PRO A 5 4.04 48.84 11.78
N SER A 6 5.03 48.01 11.44
CA SER A 6 5.44 47.87 10.04
C SER A 6 4.33 47.21 9.24
N LEU A 7 4.07 47.69 8.02
CA LEU A 7 3.05 47.13 7.13
C LEU A 7 3.25 45.63 6.84
N ALA A 8 4.48 45.13 7.00
CA ALA A 8 4.80 43.72 6.89
C ALA A 8 4.13 42.85 7.97
N SER A 9 3.89 43.35 9.19
CA SER A 9 3.20 42.57 10.23
C SER A 9 1.71 42.40 9.92
N SER A 10 1.03 43.47 9.47
CA SER A 10 -0.37 43.41 9.05
C SER A 10 -0.56 42.52 7.82
N GLY A 11 0.38 42.57 6.85
CA GLY A 11 0.38 41.68 5.70
C GLY A 11 0.55 40.21 6.09
N ALA A 12 1.49 39.89 6.97
CA ALA A 12 1.70 38.54 7.48
C ALA A 12 0.48 38.00 8.25
N ILE A 13 -0.16 38.84 9.08
CA ILE A 13 -1.40 38.47 9.80
C ILE A 13 -2.54 38.19 8.81
N LEU A 14 -2.71 39.01 7.78
CA LEU A 14 -3.74 38.79 6.76
C LEU A 14 -3.49 37.50 5.97
N VAL A 15 -2.24 37.22 5.59
CA VAL A 15 -1.86 35.97 4.91
C VAL A 15 -2.13 34.76 5.81
N LEU A 16 -1.72 34.80 7.08
CA LEU A 16 -2.02 33.74 8.06
C LEU A 16 -3.53 33.53 8.26
N ALA A 17 -4.31 34.61 8.31
CA ALA A 17 -5.77 34.54 8.41
C ALA A 17 -6.42 33.93 7.15
N ILE A 18 -5.91 34.24 5.95
CA ILE A 18 -6.37 33.63 4.70
C ILE A 18 -6.02 32.13 4.66
N PHE A 19 -4.79 31.76 5.02
CA PHE A 19 -4.40 30.34 5.11
C PHE A 19 -5.24 29.57 6.14
N ALA A 20 -5.47 30.15 7.33
CA ALA A 20 -6.31 29.54 8.36
C ALA A 20 -7.78 29.41 7.90
N ALA A 21 -8.33 30.43 7.23
CA ALA A 21 -9.68 30.38 6.68
C ALA A 21 -9.81 29.34 5.55
N PHE A 22 -8.81 29.25 4.65
CA PHE A 22 -8.77 28.22 3.61
C PHE A 22 -8.71 26.81 4.21
N PHE A 23 -7.79 26.57 5.14
CA PHE A 23 -7.66 25.28 5.83
C PHE A 23 -8.96 24.89 6.57
N TYR A 24 -9.59 25.86 7.25
CA TYR A 24 -10.85 25.64 7.98
C TYR A 24 -12.05 25.35 7.06
N THR A 25 -12.10 25.95 5.86
CA THR A 25 -13.26 25.83 4.95
C THR A 25 -13.12 24.74 3.90
N ALA A 26 -11.91 24.49 3.39
CA ALA A 26 -11.66 23.51 2.33
C ALA A 26 -11.22 22.14 2.89
N GLU A 27 -10.25 22.13 3.81
CA GLU A 27 -9.61 20.88 4.24
C GLU A 27 -10.28 20.25 5.46
N LEU A 28 -10.58 21.06 6.49
CA LEU A 28 -11.08 20.58 7.78
C LEU A 28 -12.37 19.73 7.69
N PRO A 29 -13.38 20.03 6.85
CA PRO A 29 -14.58 19.19 6.73
C PRO A 29 -14.24 17.80 6.20
N ARG A 30 -13.34 17.70 5.21
CA ARG A 30 -12.91 16.43 4.63
C ARG A 30 -12.01 15.66 5.58
N ALA A 31 -11.03 16.33 6.19
CA ALA A 31 -10.12 15.74 7.17
C ALA A 31 -10.87 15.17 8.38
N LYS A 32 -11.92 15.85 8.87
CA LYS A 32 -12.79 15.33 9.94
C LYS A 32 -13.40 13.97 9.59
N VAL A 33 -13.89 13.81 8.35
CA VAL A 33 -14.49 12.56 7.87
C VAL A 33 -13.41 11.49 7.70
N VAL A 34 -12.38 11.79 6.89
CA VAL A 34 -11.30 10.86 6.49
C VAL A 34 -10.54 10.33 7.70
N LEU A 35 -10.13 11.19 8.63
CA LEU A 35 -9.40 10.79 9.83
C LEU A 35 -10.30 10.16 10.91
N GLY A 36 -11.62 10.09 10.68
CA GLY A 36 -12.56 9.38 11.54
C GLY A 36 -12.95 10.10 12.85
N PHE A 37 -12.80 11.43 12.92
CA PHE A 37 -13.11 12.20 14.12
C PHE A 37 -14.57 12.02 14.58
N GLY A 38 -14.75 11.30 15.68
CA GLY A 38 -16.07 11.01 16.25
C GLY A 38 -16.81 9.83 15.61
N ARG A 39 -16.19 9.10 14.68
CA ARG A 39 -16.73 7.83 14.18
C ARG A 39 -16.76 6.81 15.31
N LYS A 40 -17.78 5.96 15.33
CA LYS A 40 -17.79 4.74 16.17
C LYS A 40 -17.15 3.62 15.37
N GLN A 41 -16.25 2.84 15.97
CA GLN A 41 -15.83 1.57 15.40
C GLN A 41 -17.03 0.60 15.44
N GLY A 42 -17.25 -0.12 14.35
CA GLY A 42 -18.14 -1.28 14.28
C GLY A 42 -17.31 -2.55 14.04
N SER A 43 -17.98 -3.70 14.11
CA SER A 43 -17.42 -4.98 13.65
C SER A 43 -18.46 -5.72 12.82
N THR A 44 -18.01 -6.34 11.74
CA THR A 44 -18.85 -7.06 10.78
C THR A 44 -19.41 -8.32 11.42
N VAL A 45 -20.75 -8.45 11.44
CA VAL A 45 -21.40 -9.60 12.08
C VAL A 45 -21.16 -10.90 11.29
N VAL A 46 -20.28 -11.74 11.83
CA VAL A 46 -20.07 -13.12 11.36
C VAL A 46 -21.19 -14.01 11.90
N ALA A 47 -22.23 -14.24 11.08
CA ALA A 47 -23.40 -15.04 11.47
C ALA A 47 -23.11 -16.56 11.58
N ASN A 48 -22.04 -17.03 10.97
CA ASN A 48 -21.65 -18.43 10.91
C ASN A 48 -20.12 -18.53 11.02
N ALA A 49 -19.61 -19.30 11.98
CA ALA A 49 -18.18 -19.42 12.21
C ALA A 49 -17.39 -19.99 11.01
N ASN A 50 -18.05 -20.74 10.11
CA ASN A 50 -17.44 -21.24 8.87
C ASN A 50 -17.34 -20.19 7.75
N ASP A 51 -17.85 -18.98 7.98
CA ASP A 51 -17.77 -17.84 7.05
C ASP A 51 -16.69 -16.82 7.48
N PHE A 52 -15.84 -17.18 8.46
CA PHE A 52 -14.71 -16.38 8.93
C PHE A 52 -13.51 -17.26 9.31
N HIS A 53 -12.30 -16.83 8.96
CA HIS A 53 -11.05 -17.49 9.33
C HIS A 53 -9.99 -16.47 9.76
N THR A 54 -9.27 -16.77 10.82
CA THR A 54 -7.97 -16.15 11.11
C THR A 54 -6.88 -17.02 10.49
N ILE A 55 -5.95 -16.41 9.77
CA ILE A 55 -4.78 -17.08 9.22
C ILE A 55 -3.59 -16.74 10.14
N PRO A 56 -3.16 -17.66 11.01
CA PRO A 56 -2.06 -17.40 11.94
C PRO A 56 -0.72 -17.27 11.22
N ASP A 57 0.31 -16.90 11.98
CA ASP A 57 1.72 -16.76 11.56
C ASP A 57 2.01 -15.68 10.50
N THR A 58 0.98 -14.98 10.03
CA THR A 58 1.05 -13.83 9.11
C THR A 58 1.21 -12.51 9.89
N VAL A 59 2.39 -12.32 10.50
CA VAL A 59 2.67 -11.18 11.39
C VAL A 59 3.04 -9.93 10.60
N HIS A 60 2.29 -8.84 10.84
CA HIS A 60 2.50 -7.49 10.30
C HIS A 60 2.71 -7.45 8.78
N CYS A 61 2.13 -8.39 8.05
CA CYS A 61 2.21 -8.41 6.60
C CYS A 61 1.39 -7.23 6.10
N GLU A 62 2.06 -6.28 5.47
CA GLU A 62 1.45 -4.98 5.23
C GLU A 62 0.57 -5.00 3.97
N ASP A 63 0.90 -5.88 3.03
CA ASP A 63 0.25 -5.91 1.72
C ASP A 63 -0.19 -7.31 1.26
N LEU A 64 -1.18 -7.38 0.34
CA LEU A 64 -1.79 -8.61 -0.19
C LEU A 64 -2.06 -8.51 -1.69
N HIS A 65 -1.45 -9.39 -2.49
CA HIS A 65 -1.74 -9.50 -3.93
C HIS A 65 -2.34 -10.86 -4.29
N TYR A 66 -3.58 -10.87 -4.80
CA TYR A 66 -4.21 -12.08 -5.33
C TYR A 66 -3.78 -12.31 -6.79
N HIS A 67 -2.87 -13.26 -7.00
CA HIS A 67 -2.36 -13.58 -8.32
C HIS A 67 -3.30 -14.57 -9.04
N GLU A 68 -4.32 -14.04 -9.75
CA GLU A 68 -5.38 -14.80 -10.43
C GLU A 68 -4.91 -16.06 -11.17
N PRO A 69 -3.81 -16.06 -11.97
CA PRO A 69 -3.36 -17.24 -12.72
C PRO A 69 -2.94 -18.42 -11.84
N SER A 70 -2.32 -18.13 -10.69
CA SER A 70 -1.94 -19.15 -9.69
C SER A 70 -3.09 -19.50 -8.74
N ARG A 71 -4.03 -18.57 -8.54
CA ARG A 71 -5.09 -18.60 -7.52
C ARG A 71 -4.58 -18.61 -6.08
N LEU A 72 -3.42 -18.01 -5.86
CA LEU A 72 -2.78 -17.83 -4.55
C LEU A 72 -2.70 -16.35 -4.21
N ILE A 73 -2.63 -16.03 -2.91
CA ILE A 73 -2.39 -14.67 -2.42
C ILE A 73 -0.95 -14.59 -1.95
N PHE A 74 -0.23 -13.55 -2.38
CA PHE A 74 1.14 -13.26 -1.99
C PHE A 74 1.18 -12.13 -0.98
N THR A 75 2.15 -12.19 -0.07
CA THR A 75 2.34 -11.18 1.00
C THR A 75 3.78 -11.19 1.52
N ALA A 76 4.21 -10.11 2.18
CA ALA A 76 5.50 -10.04 2.88
C ALA A 76 5.31 -9.68 4.37
N CYS A 77 5.69 -10.60 5.25
CA CYS A 77 5.43 -10.54 6.69
C CYS A 77 6.69 -10.25 7.51
N GLU A 78 6.54 -9.64 8.68
CA GLU A 78 7.64 -9.51 9.64
C GLU A 78 8.00 -10.83 10.30
N GLY A 79 9.28 -10.98 10.66
CA GLY A 79 9.75 -12.17 11.35
C GLY A 79 9.27 -12.26 12.80
N VAL A 80 9.07 -11.12 13.46
CA VAL A 80 8.59 -10.96 14.83
C VAL A 80 7.90 -9.61 15.01
N GLU A 81 6.86 -9.56 15.86
CA GLU A 81 6.10 -8.32 16.11
C GLU A 81 6.98 -7.14 16.55
N ALA A 82 7.97 -7.41 17.40
CA ALA A 82 8.85 -6.41 17.99
C ALA A 82 9.62 -5.55 16.96
N THR A 83 9.86 -6.07 15.74
CA THR A 83 10.54 -5.30 14.68
C THR A 83 9.75 -4.06 14.31
N ARG A 84 8.45 -4.21 14.02
CA ARG A 84 7.59 -3.12 13.53
C ARG A 84 7.46 -1.97 14.52
N TYR A 85 7.55 -2.25 15.83
CA TYR A 85 7.51 -1.22 16.88
C TYR A 85 8.85 -0.51 17.13
N ALA A 86 9.98 -1.17 16.86
CA ALA A 86 11.32 -0.60 17.09
C ALA A 86 11.93 0.03 15.84
N TRP A 87 11.60 -0.48 14.66
CA TRP A 87 12.15 -0.04 13.38
C TRP A 87 11.14 -0.22 12.24
N PHE A 88 10.49 0.88 11.84
CA PHE A 88 9.62 0.95 10.68
C PHE A 88 9.45 2.41 10.22
N PRO A 89 10.24 2.86 9.22
CA PRO A 89 10.26 4.24 8.76
C PRO A 89 8.89 4.80 8.32
N ALA A 90 8.00 3.96 7.78
CA ALA A 90 6.66 4.37 7.33
C ALA A 90 5.71 4.79 8.47
N LEU A 91 6.00 4.44 9.72
CA LEU A 91 5.33 4.99 10.91
C LEU A 91 6.21 5.97 11.70
N GLY A 92 7.38 6.33 11.16
CA GLY A 92 8.38 7.15 11.85
C GLY A 92 9.09 6.42 13.00
N HIS A 93 8.99 5.09 13.09
CA HIS A 93 9.66 4.30 14.12
C HIS A 93 11.14 4.12 13.75
N PHE A 94 12.03 4.76 14.51
CA PHE A 94 13.49 4.72 14.32
C PHE A 94 14.23 4.44 15.64
N ASP A 95 13.61 3.68 16.55
CA ASP A 95 14.00 3.57 17.95
C ASP A 95 15.24 2.68 18.16
N ASP A 96 15.39 1.57 17.42
CA ASP A 96 16.61 0.76 17.42
C ASP A 96 16.99 0.23 16.01
N PRO A 97 18.00 0.82 15.33
CA PRO A 97 18.48 0.32 14.04
C PRO A 97 19.09 -1.09 14.14
N ASN A 98 19.53 -1.56 15.32
CA ASN A 98 20.05 -2.92 15.46
C ASN A 98 18.95 -3.98 15.36
N VAL A 99 17.69 -3.61 15.59
CA VAL A 99 16.53 -4.48 15.33
C VAL A 99 16.29 -4.55 13.83
N GLY A 100 16.29 -3.41 13.12
CA GLY A 100 16.20 -3.37 11.66
C GLY A 100 17.30 -4.19 10.96
N LEU A 101 18.57 -4.04 11.39
CA LEU A 101 19.71 -4.83 10.88
C LEU A 101 19.63 -6.34 11.18
N LYS A 102 18.71 -6.78 12.03
CA LYS A 102 18.50 -8.20 12.41
C LYS A 102 17.11 -8.71 12.03
N ALA A 103 16.30 -7.91 11.34
CA ALA A 103 14.96 -8.30 10.92
C ALA A 103 15.01 -9.48 9.95
N GLN A 104 14.12 -10.44 10.14
CA GLN A 104 14.05 -11.69 9.36
C GLN A 104 12.61 -11.92 8.88
N GLY A 105 12.08 -10.95 8.15
CA GLY A 105 10.80 -11.07 7.45
C GLY A 105 10.74 -12.25 6.47
N SER A 106 9.57 -12.47 5.88
CA SER A 106 9.31 -13.54 4.93
C SER A 106 8.48 -13.07 3.75
N ILE A 107 8.67 -13.72 2.61
CA ILE A 107 7.62 -13.84 1.59
C ILE A 107 6.76 -15.05 1.96
N GLU A 108 5.44 -14.87 1.94
CA GLU A 108 4.47 -15.91 2.27
C GLU A 108 3.39 -16.05 1.20
N VAL A 109 2.87 -17.26 1.06
CA VAL A 109 1.84 -17.60 0.08
C VAL A 109 0.64 -18.19 0.81
N ILE A 110 -0.52 -17.56 0.67
CA ILE A 110 -1.79 -18.00 1.23
C ILE A 110 -2.59 -18.72 0.15
N ASP A 111 -3.08 -19.93 0.45
CA ASP A 111 -4.03 -20.66 -0.39
C ASP A 111 -5.48 -20.39 0.05
N PRO A 112 -6.30 -19.67 -0.76
CA PRO A 112 -7.69 -19.36 -0.43
C PRO A 112 -8.62 -20.58 -0.28
N ASN A 113 -8.20 -21.77 -0.71
CA ASN A 113 -8.98 -23.00 -0.57
C ASN A 113 -8.77 -23.69 0.78
N THR A 114 -7.57 -23.55 1.37
CA THR A 114 -7.21 -24.19 2.64
C THR A 114 -7.10 -23.21 3.82
N MET A 115 -7.11 -21.90 3.56
CA MET A 115 -6.97 -20.84 4.56
C MET A 115 -5.67 -20.95 5.35
N LYS A 116 -4.57 -21.27 4.66
CA LYS A 116 -3.23 -21.45 5.24
C LYS A 116 -2.21 -20.60 4.52
N ALA A 117 -1.37 -19.92 5.30
CA ALA A 117 -0.12 -19.34 4.83
C ALA A 117 0.98 -20.41 4.75
N LYS A 118 1.92 -20.20 3.82
CA LYS A 118 3.17 -20.93 3.68
C LYS A 118 4.30 -19.91 3.58
N LYS A 119 5.10 -19.79 4.65
CA LYS A 119 6.37 -19.07 4.66
C LYS A 119 7.36 -19.76 3.71
N LEU A 120 7.86 -19.02 2.72
CA LEU A 120 8.81 -19.55 1.75
C LEU A 120 10.24 -19.46 2.30
N LYS A 121 11.07 -20.47 2.00
CA LYS A 121 12.50 -20.45 2.35
C LYS A 121 13.27 -19.59 1.34
N PHE A 122 14.05 -18.63 1.82
CA PHE A 122 14.93 -17.86 0.94
C PHE A 122 16.13 -18.68 0.45
N THR A 123 16.44 -18.53 -0.84
CA THR A 123 17.74 -18.88 -1.45
C THR A 123 18.40 -17.61 -1.98
N ASN A 124 19.74 -17.58 -1.93
CA ASN A 124 20.61 -16.44 -2.26
C ASN A 124 20.42 -15.16 -1.41
N PHE A 125 19.54 -15.17 -0.40
CA PHE A 125 19.35 -14.05 0.52
C PHE A 125 19.61 -14.43 1.98
N ASN A 126 20.41 -13.62 2.67
CA ASN A 126 20.70 -13.72 4.10
C ASN A 126 20.76 -12.33 4.78
N GLY A 127 20.25 -11.30 4.11
CA GLY A 127 20.24 -9.93 4.62
C GLY A 127 19.13 -9.66 5.64
N PRO A 128 19.13 -8.46 6.24
CA PRO A 128 17.96 -7.95 6.95
C PRO A 128 16.77 -7.75 5.99
N PHE A 129 15.56 -8.10 6.45
CA PHE A 129 14.32 -7.89 5.69
C PHE A 129 13.24 -7.35 6.63
N VAL A 130 12.93 -6.05 6.48
CA VAL A 130 11.85 -5.31 7.17
C VAL A 130 10.78 -5.00 6.15
N THR A 131 9.65 -5.70 6.20
CA THR A 131 8.70 -5.78 5.08
C THR A 131 7.69 -4.64 5.05
N HIS A 132 7.21 -4.29 3.86
CA HIS A 132 6.16 -3.29 3.61
C HIS A 132 5.38 -3.70 2.33
N GLY A 133 5.04 -2.77 1.43
CA GLY A 133 4.35 -3.06 0.17
C GLY A 133 5.10 -4.00 -0.78
N ILE A 134 4.36 -4.72 -1.62
CA ILE A 134 4.90 -5.69 -2.59
C ILE A 134 4.21 -5.56 -3.96
N ASP A 135 4.73 -6.28 -4.97
CA ASP A 135 3.91 -6.66 -6.12
C ASP A 135 4.36 -8.03 -6.68
N VAL A 136 3.50 -8.66 -7.48
CA VAL A 136 3.74 -9.98 -8.08
C VAL A 136 3.24 -10.04 -9.53
N ILE A 137 4.12 -10.45 -10.44
CA ILE A 137 3.81 -10.61 -11.87
C ILE A 137 4.23 -11.99 -12.38
N ASP A 138 3.48 -12.54 -13.34
CA ASP A 138 3.87 -13.76 -14.08
C ASP A 138 5.29 -13.61 -14.68
N ASP A 139 6.09 -14.67 -14.62
CA ASP A 139 7.30 -14.79 -15.45
C ASP A 139 6.87 -14.85 -16.94
N PRO A 140 7.28 -13.87 -17.79
CA PRO A 140 6.87 -13.81 -19.19
C PRO A 140 7.38 -14.99 -20.03
N ASP A 141 8.44 -15.68 -19.61
CA ASP A 141 9.04 -16.81 -20.31
C ASP A 141 8.46 -18.18 -19.88
N LYS A 142 7.43 -18.18 -19.01
CA LYS A 142 6.75 -19.39 -18.51
C LYS A 142 5.26 -19.37 -18.85
N PRO A 143 4.59 -20.54 -18.81
CA PRO A 143 3.13 -20.56 -18.81
C PRO A 143 2.58 -19.81 -17.59
N LYS A 144 1.55 -18.99 -17.79
CA LYS A 144 0.92 -18.21 -16.71
C LYS A 144 0.57 -19.05 -15.48
N GLY A 145 0.81 -18.51 -14.30
CA GLY A 145 0.60 -19.18 -13.01
C GLY A 145 1.57 -20.33 -12.74
N LYS A 146 2.76 -20.35 -13.38
CA LYS A 146 3.82 -21.36 -13.12
C LYS A 146 5.07 -20.80 -12.46
N ALA A 147 5.46 -19.57 -12.76
CA ALA A 147 6.44 -18.84 -11.97
C ALA A 147 6.08 -17.36 -11.95
N VAL A 148 6.60 -16.64 -10.96
CA VAL A 148 6.38 -15.21 -10.77
C VAL A 148 7.67 -14.52 -10.34
N TYR A 149 7.77 -13.24 -10.69
CA TYR A 149 8.67 -12.30 -10.02
C TYR A 149 7.89 -11.59 -8.91
N LEU A 150 8.52 -11.44 -7.75
CA LEU A 150 8.00 -10.63 -6.65
C LEU A 150 8.94 -9.47 -6.36
N PHE A 151 8.37 -8.32 -6.06
CA PHE A 151 9.09 -7.11 -5.68
C PHE A 151 8.62 -6.75 -4.27
N ALA A 152 9.54 -6.39 -3.37
CA ALA A 152 9.19 -6.08 -1.99
C ALA A 152 9.99 -4.88 -1.47
N VAL A 153 9.31 -3.92 -0.84
CA VAL A 153 9.95 -2.83 -0.12
C VAL A 153 10.63 -3.38 1.13
N ASN A 154 11.92 -3.04 1.32
CA ASN A 154 12.74 -3.43 2.45
C ASN A 154 13.33 -2.20 3.17
N HIS A 155 12.95 -1.99 4.42
CA HIS A 155 13.29 -0.78 5.19
C HIS A 155 14.57 -0.89 6.01
N LEU A 156 15.72 -0.77 5.36
CA LEU A 156 17.02 -0.87 6.04
C LEU A 156 17.44 0.42 6.77
N PRO A 157 18.10 0.30 7.93
CA PRO A 157 18.93 1.37 8.51
C PRO A 157 20.01 1.84 7.54
N ASN A 158 20.24 3.15 7.46
CA ASN A 158 21.33 3.70 6.67
C ASN A 158 22.66 3.54 7.43
N PRO A 159 23.66 2.81 6.91
CA PRO A 159 24.95 2.68 7.56
C PRO A 159 25.66 4.03 7.74
N ALA A 160 25.49 4.97 6.81
CA ALA A 160 26.14 6.28 6.87
C ALA A 160 25.63 7.16 8.03
N PHE A 161 24.40 6.95 8.51
CA PHE A 161 23.82 7.71 9.63
C PHE A 161 24.57 7.50 10.96
N ALA A 162 25.27 6.36 11.11
CA ALA A 162 26.10 6.10 12.28
C ALA A 162 27.39 6.96 12.31
N GLU A 163 27.83 7.45 11.16
CA GLU A 163 29.03 8.29 11.00
C GLU A 163 28.70 9.77 10.84
N ASP A 164 27.61 10.09 10.11
CA ASP A 164 27.11 11.46 9.91
C ASP A 164 25.59 11.55 10.19
N ALA A 165 25.23 12.25 11.27
CA ALA A 165 23.84 12.45 11.67
C ALA A 165 23.02 13.39 10.75
N SER A 166 23.63 13.96 9.70
CA SER A 166 22.93 14.69 8.64
C SER A 166 22.40 13.79 7.52
N GLU A 167 22.89 12.55 7.43
CA GLU A 167 22.35 11.54 6.52
C GLU A 167 20.93 11.07 6.94
N PRO A 168 20.11 10.53 6.02
CA PRO A 168 18.84 9.90 6.37
C PRO A 168 19.03 8.71 7.30
N LYS A 169 18.19 8.54 8.32
CA LYS A 169 18.21 7.39 9.25
C LYS A 169 18.03 6.02 8.56
N ALA A 170 17.22 5.98 7.51
CA ALA A 170 16.92 4.77 6.74
C ALA A 170 17.37 4.92 5.29
N ARG A 171 17.83 3.82 4.71
CA ARG A 171 18.20 3.64 3.31
C ARG A 171 17.41 2.44 2.77
N SER A 172 16.12 2.65 2.58
CA SER A 172 15.20 1.62 2.09
C SER A 172 15.56 1.19 0.66
N ILE A 173 15.41 -0.09 0.37
CA ILE A 173 15.71 -0.73 -0.92
C ILE A 173 14.51 -1.57 -1.39
N ILE A 174 14.53 -1.99 -2.65
CA ILE A 174 13.54 -2.93 -3.20
C ILE A 174 14.22 -4.27 -3.45
N GLU A 175 13.68 -5.33 -2.89
CA GLU A 175 14.16 -6.70 -3.09
C GLU A 175 13.35 -7.36 -4.19
N VAL A 176 14.04 -7.99 -5.14
CA VAL A 176 13.44 -8.71 -6.26
C VAL A 176 13.71 -10.19 -6.11
N PHE A 177 12.65 -10.98 -6.25
CA PHE A 177 12.64 -12.42 -6.04
C PHE A 177 12.00 -13.16 -7.22
N TYR A 178 12.39 -14.42 -7.41
CA TYR A 178 11.82 -15.36 -8.36
C TYR A 178 11.23 -16.58 -7.63
N TYR A 179 10.02 -16.99 -7.99
CA TYR A 179 9.32 -18.11 -7.36
C TYR A 179 8.61 -19.02 -8.37
N ASP A 180 9.07 -20.27 -8.49
CA ASP A 180 8.32 -21.35 -9.14
C ASP A 180 7.12 -21.75 -8.26
N ILE A 181 5.91 -21.64 -8.80
CA ILE A 181 4.65 -21.86 -8.07
C ILE A 181 4.56 -23.29 -7.54
N GLY A 182 4.56 -23.41 -6.21
CA GLY A 182 4.49 -24.69 -5.49
C GLY A 182 5.80 -25.12 -4.85
N SER A 183 6.92 -24.44 -5.15
CA SER A 183 8.20 -24.64 -4.49
C SER A 183 8.13 -24.37 -2.97
N ASP A 184 9.05 -24.97 -2.20
CA ASP A 184 9.28 -24.62 -0.79
C ASP A 184 10.18 -23.40 -0.61
N SER A 185 10.83 -22.94 -1.68
CA SER A 185 11.76 -21.81 -1.67
C SER A 185 11.45 -20.75 -2.73
N VAL A 186 11.84 -19.52 -2.42
CA VAL A 186 11.88 -18.36 -3.30
C VAL A 186 13.31 -17.85 -3.38
N GLU A 187 13.77 -17.57 -4.59
CA GLU A 187 15.14 -17.14 -4.89
C GLU A 187 15.23 -15.63 -4.94
N HIS A 188 16.22 -15.04 -4.30
CA HIS A 188 16.54 -13.62 -4.47
C HIS A 188 17.35 -13.42 -5.75
N VAL A 189 16.92 -12.43 -6.53
CA VAL A 189 17.46 -12.09 -7.85
C VAL A 189 18.34 -10.85 -7.74
N ARG A 190 17.85 -9.80 -7.06
CA ARG A 190 18.53 -8.51 -6.97
C ARG A 190 17.96 -7.62 -5.86
N SER A 191 18.83 -6.89 -5.16
CA SER A 191 18.48 -5.68 -4.42
C SER A 191 18.64 -4.44 -5.31
N VAL A 192 17.65 -3.56 -5.28
CA VAL A 192 17.56 -2.36 -6.11
C VAL A 192 17.47 -1.12 -5.22
N TRP A 193 18.46 -0.23 -5.33
CA TRP A 193 18.48 1.06 -4.66
C TRP A 193 18.77 2.17 -5.66
N HIS A 194 18.23 3.37 -5.41
CA HIS A 194 18.55 4.58 -6.16
C HIS A 194 18.28 5.82 -5.28
N PRO A 195 19.02 6.94 -5.41
CA PRO A 195 18.78 8.16 -4.63
C PRO A 195 17.37 8.78 -4.71
N LEU A 196 16.59 8.41 -5.73
CA LEU A 196 15.18 8.82 -5.88
C LEU A 196 14.21 7.95 -5.06
N ILE A 197 14.64 6.79 -4.56
CA ILE A 197 13.85 5.92 -3.67
C ILE A 197 14.13 6.41 -2.24
N THR A 198 13.29 7.33 -1.74
CA THR A 198 13.54 8.09 -0.51
C THR A 198 12.74 7.62 0.68
N THR A 199 11.48 7.24 0.43
CA THR A 199 10.48 6.81 1.42
C THR A 199 9.54 5.79 0.75
N PRO A 200 10.08 4.68 0.18
CA PRO A 200 9.29 3.73 -0.57
C PRO A 200 8.15 3.18 0.29
N ASN A 201 6.94 3.18 -0.24
CA ASN A 201 5.77 2.61 0.41
C ASN A 201 5.29 1.35 -0.32
N ASP A 202 4.95 1.48 -1.60
CA ASP A 202 4.37 0.37 -2.36
C ASP A 202 4.78 0.36 -3.86
N ILE A 203 4.46 -0.72 -4.59
CA ILE A 203 5.04 -1.08 -5.89
C ILE A 203 3.96 -1.41 -6.95
N VAL A 204 4.22 -1.06 -8.22
CA VAL A 204 3.65 -1.78 -9.38
C VAL A 204 4.79 -2.25 -10.28
N ALA A 205 4.97 -3.56 -10.40
CA ALA A 205 5.91 -4.18 -11.32
C ALA A 205 5.37 -4.15 -12.76
N VAL A 206 6.26 -3.85 -13.71
CA VAL A 206 5.95 -3.71 -15.14
C VAL A 206 6.62 -4.83 -15.95
N SER A 207 7.80 -5.26 -15.51
CA SER A 207 8.55 -6.40 -16.05
C SER A 207 9.43 -7.01 -14.95
N PRO A 208 10.10 -8.15 -15.18
CA PRO A 208 11.11 -8.69 -14.26
C PRO A 208 12.22 -7.69 -13.85
N THR A 209 12.44 -6.65 -14.66
CA THR A 209 13.51 -5.66 -14.49
C THR A 209 13.05 -4.21 -14.37
N SER A 210 11.74 -3.95 -14.26
CA SER A 210 11.23 -2.59 -14.08
C SER A 210 9.94 -2.51 -13.29
N PHE A 211 9.81 -1.44 -12.51
CA PHE A 211 8.68 -1.19 -11.62
C PHE A 211 8.46 0.30 -11.37
N PHE A 212 7.27 0.65 -10.89
CA PHE A 212 6.98 1.92 -10.25
C PHE A 212 7.01 1.73 -8.73
N VAL A 213 7.53 2.71 -7.99
CA VAL A 213 7.50 2.72 -6.51
C VAL A 213 7.07 4.09 -6.00
N THR A 214 6.17 4.13 -5.02
CA THR A 214 5.74 5.39 -4.37
C THR A 214 6.70 5.84 -3.29
N ASN A 215 7.02 7.14 -3.26
CA ASN A 215 7.58 7.80 -2.08
C ASN A 215 6.45 8.50 -1.33
N ASP A 216 6.11 8.05 -0.12
CA ASP A 216 4.93 8.49 0.62
C ASP A 216 5.03 9.88 1.25
N HIS A 217 6.25 10.39 1.42
CA HIS A 217 6.55 11.69 2.01
C HIS A 217 7.79 12.34 1.38
N PHE A 218 7.80 13.66 1.33
CA PHE A 218 9.00 14.46 1.10
C PHE A 218 9.87 14.55 2.36
N TYR A 219 9.26 14.77 3.53
CA TYR A 219 9.95 14.75 4.82
C TYR A 219 10.03 13.34 5.40
N ARG A 220 11.26 12.84 5.62
CA ARG A 220 11.49 11.46 6.08
C ARG A 220 11.10 11.21 7.54
N ASP A 221 11.14 12.23 8.39
CA ASP A 221 10.80 12.10 9.81
C ASP A 221 10.38 13.43 10.46
N GLY A 222 9.99 13.34 11.74
CA GLY A 222 9.71 14.48 12.61
C GLY A 222 8.47 15.30 12.24
N ILE A 223 8.28 16.42 12.94
CA ILE A 223 7.03 17.20 12.88
C ILE A 223 6.70 17.75 11.48
N LYS A 224 7.68 17.87 10.57
CA LYS A 224 7.42 18.31 9.19
C LYS A 224 6.70 17.24 8.37
N ARG A 225 7.02 15.96 8.61
CA ARG A 225 6.33 14.81 8.04
C ARG A 225 4.87 14.79 8.51
N GLU A 226 4.64 14.95 9.81
CA GLU A 226 3.28 14.97 10.37
C GLU A 226 2.43 16.14 9.85
N ILE A 227 3.04 17.32 9.63
CA ILE A 227 2.37 18.47 8.99
C ILE A 227 2.07 18.18 7.52
N GLU A 228 2.98 17.52 6.80
CA GLU A 228 2.78 17.06 5.43
C GLU A 228 1.59 16.09 5.36
N THR A 229 1.52 15.07 6.22
CA THR A 229 0.42 14.09 6.26
C THR A 229 -0.96 14.71 6.56
N LEU A 230 -1.01 15.74 7.42
CA LEU A 230 -2.26 16.39 7.82
C LEU A 230 -2.75 17.50 6.88
N TYR A 231 -1.88 18.01 6.00
CA TYR A 231 -2.22 19.09 5.07
C TYR A 231 -2.37 18.56 3.65
N PHE A 232 -3.60 18.35 3.19
CA PHE A 232 -3.88 17.75 1.87
C PHE A 232 -3.38 18.56 0.66
N GLY A 233 -2.94 19.80 0.87
CA GLY A 233 -2.22 20.59 -0.12
C GLY A 233 -0.72 20.27 -0.26
N ALA A 234 -0.13 19.47 0.65
CA ALA A 234 1.25 19.00 0.62
C ALA A 234 1.44 17.87 -0.42
N LYS A 235 1.23 18.23 -1.68
CA LYS A 235 1.31 17.33 -2.84
C LYS A 235 2.76 17.11 -3.30
N TRP A 236 3.62 16.76 -2.34
CA TRP A 236 5.09 16.70 -2.51
C TRP A 236 5.63 15.28 -2.68
N SER A 237 4.87 14.29 -2.21
CA SER A 237 5.08 12.87 -2.50
C SER A 237 4.96 12.56 -4.01
N ASN A 238 5.63 11.51 -4.46
CA ASN A 238 5.80 11.19 -5.89
C ASN A 238 5.84 9.68 -6.13
N THR A 239 5.76 9.25 -7.39
CA THR A 239 6.03 7.87 -7.82
C THR A 239 7.24 7.89 -8.74
N ILE A 240 8.14 6.95 -8.57
CA ILE A 240 9.38 6.80 -9.33
C ILE A 240 9.24 5.58 -10.24
N TYR A 241 9.53 5.73 -11.54
CA TYR A 241 9.81 4.60 -12.42
C TYR A 241 11.26 4.17 -12.23
N VAL A 242 11.50 2.88 -12.10
CA VAL A 242 12.81 2.25 -11.93
C VAL A 242 13.00 1.16 -12.97
N GLU A 243 14.17 1.11 -13.59
CA GLU A 243 14.64 0.05 -14.49
C GLU A 243 16.03 -0.40 -14.01
N PHE A 244 16.31 -1.70 -14.07
CA PHE A 244 17.61 -2.27 -13.72
C PHE A 244 18.03 -3.40 -14.66
N THR A 245 19.24 -3.93 -14.48
CA THR A 245 19.74 -5.12 -15.21
C THR A 245 19.76 -6.33 -14.27
N GLU A 246 19.45 -7.54 -14.75
CA GLU A 246 19.63 -8.74 -13.93
C GLU A 246 21.11 -9.02 -13.62
N LEU A 247 21.38 -9.48 -12.40
CA LEU A 247 22.73 -9.75 -11.92
C LEU A 247 23.00 -11.25 -11.95
N THR A 248 23.93 -11.69 -12.80
CA THR A 248 24.25 -13.10 -13.01
C THR A 248 24.86 -13.83 -11.80
N ASP A 249 25.19 -13.10 -10.73
CA ASP A 249 25.79 -13.63 -9.51
C ASP A 249 24.85 -13.63 -8.29
N GLY A 250 23.62 -13.09 -8.41
CA GLY A 250 22.67 -12.97 -7.30
C GLY A 250 23.23 -12.21 -6.07
N SER A 251 24.28 -11.41 -6.25
CA SER A 251 24.91 -10.66 -5.15
C SER A 251 24.13 -9.38 -4.85
N PHE A 252 23.98 -9.07 -3.56
CA PHE A 252 23.19 -7.97 -2.96
C PHE A 252 22.51 -6.95 -3.92
N ARG A 253 22.88 -5.68 -4.16
CA ARG A 253 24.02 -4.81 -3.78
C ARG A 253 23.47 -3.44 -3.37
N ASP A 254 24.02 -2.81 -2.32
CA ASP A 254 23.57 -1.49 -1.81
C ASP A 254 24.12 -0.31 -2.64
N SER A 255 23.83 -0.31 -3.94
CA SER A 255 24.30 0.69 -4.91
C SER A 255 23.34 0.85 -6.09
N ASP A 256 23.38 2.03 -6.71
CA ASP A 256 22.63 2.39 -7.93
C ASP A 256 23.31 1.93 -9.23
N VAL A 257 24.36 1.11 -9.14
CA VAL A 257 25.05 0.50 -10.29
C VAL A 257 24.06 -0.31 -11.12
N GLU A 258 23.93 0.06 -12.40
CA GLU A 258 22.95 -0.54 -13.35
C GLU A 258 21.48 -0.36 -12.90
N VAL A 259 21.18 0.71 -12.15
CA VAL A 259 19.81 1.17 -11.87
C VAL A 259 19.60 2.53 -12.55
N LYS A 260 18.50 2.69 -13.27
CA LYS A 260 18.01 3.98 -13.76
C LYS A 260 16.68 4.28 -13.09
N ALA A 261 16.45 5.53 -12.71
CA ALA A 261 15.15 5.93 -12.21
C ALA A 261 14.78 7.36 -12.63
N SER A 262 13.47 7.63 -12.72
CA SER A 262 12.94 8.98 -12.93
C SER A 262 11.57 9.17 -12.29
N VAL A 263 11.19 10.41 -11.97
CA VAL A 263 9.84 10.72 -11.45
C VAL A 263 8.79 10.39 -12.51
N ALA A 264 7.92 9.43 -12.23
CA ALA A 264 6.83 8.98 -13.08
C ALA A 264 5.51 9.72 -12.82
N LEU A 265 5.30 10.16 -11.57
CA LEU A 265 4.15 10.92 -11.10
C LEU A 265 4.58 11.87 -9.99
N ASP A 266 4.02 13.08 -9.98
CA ASP A 266 4.10 14.03 -8.87
C ASP A 266 2.70 14.62 -8.60
N GLY A 267 2.59 15.56 -7.65
CA GLY A 267 1.33 16.24 -7.38
C GLY A 267 0.27 15.41 -6.63
N VAL A 268 0.66 14.24 -6.10
CA VAL A 268 -0.15 13.43 -5.17
C VAL A 268 0.23 13.81 -3.73
N HIS A 269 -0.74 13.81 -2.82
CA HIS A 269 -0.51 14.04 -1.38
C HIS A 269 -0.48 12.69 -0.65
N ASN A 270 0.57 12.44 0.13
CA ASN A 270 0.77 11.20 0.87
C ASN A 270 0.53 9.96 -0.02
N ASN A 271 1.35 9.89 -1.07
CA ASN A 271 1.30 8.90 -2.16
C ASN A 271 1.76 7.52 -1.65
N ASN A 272 0.81 6.68 -1.30
CA ASN A 272 1.03 5.46 -0.53
C ASN A 272 0.79 4.25 -1.45
N GLY A 273 -0.28 3.47 -1.25
CA GLY A 273 -0.53 2.23 -1.97
C GLY A 273 -0.60 2.36 -3.49
N LEU A 274 -0.16 1.31 -4.16
CA LEU A 274 -0.14 1.10 -5.60
C LEU A 274 -0.91 -0.19 -5.95
N GLY A 275 -1.28 -0.36 -7.21
CA GLY A 275 -1.85 -1.63 -7.63
C GLY A 275 -2.23 -1.69 -9.11
N HIS A 276 -2.44 -2.91 -9.60
CA HIS A 276 -2.94 -3.15 -10.95
C HIS A 276 -4.43 -2.85 -11.05
N GLY A 277 -4.84 -2.12 -12.09
CA GLY A 277 -6.22 -1.80 -12.40
C GLY A 277 -6.93 -2.86 -13.26
N ARG A 278 -8.02 -2.44 -13.91
CA ARG A 278 -8.86 -3.29 -14.76
C ARG A 278 -8.14 -3.81 -16.00
N THR A 279 -7.16 -3.06 -16.53
CA THR A 279 -6.43 -3.33 -17.79
C THR A 279 -4.92 -3.34 -17.56
N PRO A 280 -4.10 -3.95 -18.44
CA PRO A 280 -2.65 -4.05 -18.25
C PRO A 280 -1.87 -2.72 -18.20
N SER A 281 -2.48 -1.59 -18.58
CA SER A 281 -1.89 -0.26 -18.45
C SER A 281 -2.57 0.61 -17.39
N GLU A 282 -3.68 0.14 -16.80
CA GLU A 282 -4.42 0.88 -15.78
C GLU A 282 -3.77 0.60 -14.42
N VAL A 283 -3.40 1.65 -13.68
CA VAL A 283 -2.79 1.55 -12.35
C VAL A 283 -3.60 2.35 -11.33
N LEU A 284 -3.61 1.82 -10.12
CA LEU A 284 -4.25 2.36 -8.94
C LEU A 284 -3.19 3.10 -8.11
N VAL A 285 -3.51 4.31 -7.66
CA VAL A 285 -2.57 5.15 -6.89
C VAL A 285 -3.30 5.80 -5.72
N VAL A 286 -2.87 5.55 -4.48
CA VAL A 286 -3.57 6.01 -3.27
C VAL A 286 -2.94 7.27 -2.68
N SER A 287 -3.82 8.23 -2.39
CA SER A 287 -3.54 9.41 -1.58
C SER A 287 -4.11 9.16 -0.18
N CYS A 288 -3.32 8.47 0.65
CA CYS A 288 -3.75 7.78 1.89
C CYS A 288 -4.49 8.72 2.85
N ALA A 289 -3.77 9.69 3.40
CA ALA A 289 -4.33 10.61 4.40
C ALA A 289 -5.44 11.54 3.85
N SER A 290 -5.60 11.64 2.53
CA SER A 290 -6.69 12.38 1.85
C SER A 290 -7.96 11.54 1.61
N GLY A 291 -7.89 10.22 1.80
CA GLY A 291 -8.97 9.30 1.51
C GLY A 291 -9.36 9.28 0.03
N ARG A 292 -8.38 9.26 -0.88
CA ARG A 292 -8.62 9.24 -2.34
C ARG A 292 -7.81 8.15 -3.01
N LEU A 293 -8.47 7.42 -3.91
CA LEU A 293 -7.85 6.46 -4.81
C LEU A 293 -7.95 7.03 -6.24
N HIS A 294 -6.81 7.12 -6.91
CA HIS A 294 -6.70 7.60 -8.28
C HIS A 294 -6.65 6.40 -9.24
N ILE A 295 -7.43 6.49 -10.31
CA ILE A 295 -7.34 5.58 -11.45
C ILE A 295 -6.50 6.31 -12.51
N ALA A 296 -5.42 5.68 -12.96
CA ALA A 296 -4.45 6.27 -13.85
C ALA A 296 -4.02 5.31 -14.96
N ASP A 297 -3.44 5.83 -16.04
CA ASP A 297 -2.79 5.02 -17.07
C ASP A 297 -1.27 5.14 -16.98
N VAL A 298 -0.56 4.04 -17.20
CA VAL A 298 0.84 4.04 -17.61
C VAL A 298 0.93 4.56 -19.05
N VAL A 299 1.63 5.67 -19.23
CA VAL A 299 1.89 6.30 -20.52
C VAL A 299 3.29 5.92 -20.98
N SER A 300 3.36 5.18 -22.09
CA SER A 300 4.62 4.79 -22.73
C SER A 300 5.45 6.01 -23.19
N PRO A 301 6.79 5.90 -23.19
CA PRO A 301 7.70 6.87 -23.78
C PRO A 301 7.31 7.28 -25.21
N LYS A 302 7.52 8.55 -25.58
CA LYS A 302 7.31 9.04 -26.95
C LYS A 302 8.58 9.07 -27.80
N SER A 303 9.75 8.98 -27.16
CA SER A 303 11.06 9.01 -27.80
C SER A 303 12.07 8.14 -27.05
N ASP A 304 13.13 7.72 -27.74
CA ASP A 304 14.20 6.94 -27.13
C ASP A 304 14.90 7.76 -26.02
N GLY A 305 14.94 7.21 -24.81
CA GLY A 305 15.51 7.86 -23.62
C GLY A 305 14.51 8.53 -22.69
N GLU A 306 13.22 8.62 -23.06
CA GLU A 306 12.14 8.91 -22.12
C GLU A 306 11.80 7.66 -21.28
N SER A 307 11.44 7.85 -20.00
CA SER A 307 10.87 6.80 -19.15
C SER A 307 9.34 6.87 -19.12
N PRO A 308 8.64 5.73 -18.89
CA PRO A 308 7.20 5.70 -18.65
C PRO A 308 6.75 6.69 -17.57
N LYS A 309 5.54 7.25 -17.74
CA LYS A 309 4.88 8.15 -16.78
C LYS A 309 3.54 7.58 -16.35
N ILE A 310 2.97 8.07 -15.26
CA ILE A 310 1.60 7.74 -14.84
C ILE A 310 0.74 8.99 -15.05
N ALA A 311 -0.42 8.82 -15.68
CA ALA A 311 -1.37 9.90 -15.94
C ALA A 311 -2.72 9.62 -15.26
N ILE A 312 -3.00 10.33 -14.16
CA ILE A 312 -4.28 10.23 -13.45
C ILE A 312 -5.44 10.61 -14.39
N ARG A 313 -6.43 9.72 -14.48
CA ARG A 313 -7.68 9.92 -15.25
C ARG A 313 -8.82 10.37 -14.36
N GLN A 314 -8.97 9.71 -13.22
CA GLN A 314 -10.09 9.89 -12.32
C GLN A 314 -9.65 9.74 -10.86
N SER A 315 -10.42 10.30 -9.94
CA SER A 315 -10.25 10.11 -8.50
C SER A 315 -11.56 9.67 -7.87
N VAL A 316 -11.53 8.59 -7.09
CA VAL A 316 -12.65 8.12 -6.26
C VAL A 316 -12.34 8.48 -4.81
N ALA A 317 -13.27 9.16 -4.13
CA ALA A 317 -13.11 9.61 -2.75
C ALA A 317 -13.85 8.68 -1.79
N PHE A 318 -13.20 8.28 -0.70
CA PHE A 318 -13.72 7.32 0.29
C PHE A 318 -13.73 7.91 1.70
N ASP A 319 -14.67 7.52 2.55
CA ASP A 319 -14.83 8.12 3.88
C ASP A 319 -13.98 7.40 4.92
N SER A 320 -12.67 7.31 4.70
CA SER A 320 -11.62 6.92 5.65
C SER A 320 -10.27 7.36 5.09
N THR A 321 -9.18 7.21 5.84
CA THR A 321 -7.87 7.04 5.18
C THR A 321 -7.93 5.79 4.30
N LEU A 322 -7.11 5.78 3.27
CA LEU A 322 -6.93 4.63 2.39
C LEU A 322 -5.51 4.13 2.49
N ASP A 323 -5.30 2.90 2.09
CA ASP A 323 -4.03 2.22 2.09
C ASP A 323 -3.95 1.36 0.80
N ASN A 324 -3.13 0.31 0.72
CA ASN A 324 -2.92 -0.50 -0.50
C ASN A 324 -4.22 -0.96 -1.21
N PRO A 325 -4.41 -0.58 -2.51
CA PRO A 325 -5.60 -0.90 -3.30
C PRO A 325 -5.45 -2.19 -4.12
N SER A 326 -6.58 -2.85 -4.43
CA SER A 326 -6.61 -3.93 -5.42
C SER A 326 -7.79 -3.81 -6.38
N TRP A 327 -7.63 -4.33 -7.61
CA TRP A 327 -8.73 -4.53 -8.54
C TRP A 327 -9.31 -5.93 -8.40
N PHE A 328 -10.58 -6.03 -7.99
CA PHE A 328 -11.33 -7.28 -8.06
C PHE A 328 -11.98 -7.44 -9.43
N ARG A 329 -11.70 -8.54 -10.12
CA ARG A 329 -12.42 -8.99 -11.32
C ARG A 329 -13.39 -10.10 -10.93
N ASP A 330 -14.67 -9.95 -11.28
CA ASP A 330 -15.68 -11.01 -11.09
C ASP A 330 -15.59 -12.02 -12.25
N PRO A 331 -15.07 -13.25 -12.04
CA PRO A 331 -14.94 -14.24 -13.11
C PRO A 331 -16.29 -14.84 -13.55
N TYR A 332 -17.38 -14.53 -12.84
CA TYR A 332 -18.75 -14.94 -13.17
C TYR A 332 -19.57 -13.79 -13.78
N ALA A 333 -18.94 -12.63 -14.03
CA ALA A 333 -19.56 -11.45 -14.64
C ALA A 333 -20.29 -11.80 -15.95
N ASN A 334 -21.44 -11.17 -16.16
CA ASN A 334 -22.27 -11.35 -17.35
C ASN A 334 -23.04 -10.06 -17.67
N SER A 335 -23.82 -10.09 -18.76
CA SER A 335 -24.53 -8.92 -19.29
C SER A 335 -25.57 -8.28 -18.34
N THR A 336 -25.98 -8.94 -17.26
CA THR A 336 -26.95 -8.40 -16.29
C THR A 336 -26.33 -8.07 -14.92
N TYR A 337 -25.19 -8.66 -14.60
CA TYR A 337 -24.48 -8.42 -13.34
C TYR A 337 -22.98 -8.67 -13.49
N ASP A 338 -22.22 -7.63 -13.13
CA ASP A 338 -20.78 -7.63 -12.91
C ASP A 338 -20.55 -7.06 -11.50
N ALA A 339 -19.72 -7.72 -10.70
CA ALA A 339 -19.30 -7.26 -9.38
C ALA A 339 -17.87 -6.72 -9.34
N SER A 340 -17.17 -6.67 -10.49
CA SER A 340 -15.81 -6.14 -10.58
C SER A 340 -15.73 -4.71 -10.06
N GLY A 341 -14.61 -4.36 -9.42
CA GLY A 341 -14.46 -3.05 -8.79
C GLY A 341 -13.18 -2.90 -7.99
N LEU A 342 -12.96 -1.67 -7.53
CA LEU A 342 -11.87 -1.30 -6.64
C LEU A 342 -12.16 -1.87 -5.25
N VAL A 343 -11.16 -2.47 -4.61
CA VAL A 343 -11.14 -2.83 -3.19
C VAL A 343 -10.02 -2.04 -2.55
N VAL A 344 -10.27 -1.41 -1.40
CA VAL A 344 -9.25 -0.61 -0.72
C VAL A 344 -9.47 -0.64 0.79
N ALA A 345 -8.38 -0.88 1.52
CA ALA A 345 -8.37 -0.93 2.98
C ALA A 345 -8.08 0.46 3.58
N GLY A 346 -8.08 0.56 4.91
CA GLY A 346 -7.67 1.74 5.65
C GLY A 346 -8.13 1.71 7.11
N LEU A 347 -8.14 2.88 7.75
CA LEU A 347 -8.47 3.02 9.17
C LEU A 347 -9.84 3.69 9.39
N PRO A 348 -10.73 3.12 10.23
CA PRO A 348 -11.99 3.77 10.58
C PRO A 348 -11.74 5.04 11.43
N ARG A 349 -10.62 5.09 12.17
CA ARG A 349 -10.26 6.18 13.08
C ARG A 349 -8.76 6.48 13.06
N ALA A 350 -8.23 6.89 11.90
CA ALA A 350 -6.81 7.26 11.75
C ALA A 350 -6.32 8.30 12.78
N VAL A 351 -7.21 9.16 13.29
CA VAL A 351 -6.93 10.09 14.41
C VAL A 351 -6.31 9.43 15.66
N ASP A 352 -6.61 8.16 15.93
CA ASP A 352 -6.09 7.47 17.11
C ASP A 352 -4.71 6.80 16.87
N LEU A 353 -4.27 6.68 15.61
CA LEU A 353 -3.05 5.94 15.24
C LEU A 353 -1.79 6.50 15.92
N ALA A 354 -1.59 7.84 15.88
CA ALA A 354 -0.43 8.48 16.48
C ALA A 354 -0.28 8.25 18.00
N LYS A 355 -1.39 7.93 18.68
CA LYS A 355 -1.40 7.52 20.10
C LYS A 355 -1.15 6.02 20.28
N ASN A 356 -1.59 5.20 19.32
CA ASN A 356 -1.66 3.75 19.43
C ASN A 356 -0.50 3.00 18.76
N GLN A 357 0.24 3.60 17.81
CA GLN A 357 1.20 2.89 16.97
C GLN A 357 2.37 2.24 17.73
N HIS A 358 2.84 2.86 18.83
CA HIS A 358 3.85 2.27 19.72
C HIS A 358 3.27 1.35 20.81
N ASN A 359 1.94 1.18 20.89
CA ASN A 359 1.30 0.29 21.86
C ASN A 359 0.90 -1.02 21.15
N PRO A 360 1.46 -2.20 21.53
CA PRO A 360 1.05 -3.47 20.94
C PRO A 360 -0.42 -3.83 21.16
N ARG A 361 -1.07 -3.25 22.18
CA ARG A 361 -2.49 -3.41 22.50
C ARG A 361 -3.31 -2.17 22.14
N GLY A 362 -2.95 -1.48 21.06
CA GLY A 362 -3.76 -0.41 20.48
C GLY A 362 -5.00 -0.94 19.77
N THR A 363 -6.00 -0.09 19.57
CA THR A 363 -7.31 -0.48 19.00
C THR A 363 -7.70 0.49 17.88
N ASP A 364 -7.01 0.38 16.76
CA ASP A 364 -7.14 1.28 15.60
C ASP A 364 -8.35 0.92 14.71
N GLY A 365 -8.77 -0.35 14.77
CA GLY A 365 -9.80 -0.94 13.93
C GLY A 365 -9.35 -1.16 12.49
N ALA A 366 -10.26 -1.66 11.68
CA ALA A 366 -10.09 -1.93 10.27
C ALA A 366 -11.33 -1.47 9.49
N ILE A 367 -11.15 -0.98 8.27
CA ILE A 367 -12.26 -0.69 7.35
C ILE A 367 -11.83 -1.05 5.92
N VAL A 368 -12.73 -1.69 5.16
CA VAL A 368 -12.51 -2.05 3.76
C VAL A 368 -13.70 -1.60 2.94
N TRP A 369 -13.40 -0.87 1.87
CA TRP A 369 -14.37 -0.38 0.91
C TRP A 369 -14.32 -1.19 -0.39
N LYS A 370 -15.47 -1.30 -1.04
CA LYS A 370 -15.60 -1.72 -2.43
C LYS A 370 -16.24 -0.59 -3.22
N ALA A 371 -15.66 -0.20 -4.34
CA ALA A 371 -16.28 0.74 -5.28
C ALA A 371 -16.50 0.07 -6.63
N THR A 372 -17.72 0.18 -7.16
CA THR A 372 -18.10 -0.38 -8.47
C THR A 372 -18.60 0.73 -9.40
N PRO A 373 -18.40 0.62 -10.73
CA PRO A 373 -19.03 1.53 -11.68
C PRO A 373 -20.55 1.58 -11.52
N SER A 374 -21.11 2.78 -11.62
CA SER A 374 -22.55 3.01 -11.55
C SER A 374 -23.24 2.38 -12.76
N ARG A 375 -24.32 1.64 -12.52
CA ARG A 375 -25.17 1.10 -13.58
C ARG A 375 -26.03 2.19 -14.24
N ASP A 376 -26.27 3.30 -13.53
CA ASP A 376 -27.02 4.45 -14.03
C ASP A 376 -26.11 5.37 -14.85
N LYS A 377 -26.03 5.07 -16.14
CA LYS A 377 -25.33 5.90 -17.14
C LYS A 377 -26.07 7.20 -17.42
N THR A 378 -25.84 8.26 -16.64
CA THR A 378 -25.87 9.67 -17.13
C THR A 378 -25.44 10.69 -16.06
N ALA A 379 -24.22 11.23 -16.17
CA ALA A 379 -23.86 12.58 -15.69
C ALA A 379 -22.54 13.05 -16.33
N GLY A 380 -22.52 13.25 -17.65
CA GLY A 380 -21.30 13.59 -18.40
C GLY A 380 -20.53 12.36 -18.89
N ASN A 381 -19.32 12.58 -19.43
CA ASN A 381 -18.47 11.55 -20.06
C ASN A 381 -17.64 10.73 -19.04
N GLU A 382 -17.81 10.94 -17.74
CA GLU A 382 -17.04 10.28 -16.68
C GLU A 382 -17.83 9.14 -16.03
N GLU A 383 -17.13 8.04 -15.72
CA GLU A 383 -17.71 6.85 -15.06
C GLU A 383 -17.98 7.16 -13.58
N MET A 384 -19.24 7.21 -13.14
CA MET A 384 -19.55 7.42 -11.73
C MET A 384 -19.26 6.16 -10.91
N TRP A 385 -18.72 6.30 -9.70
CA TRP A 385 -18.41 5.20 -8.80
C TRP A 385 -19.36 5.16 -7.59
N VAL A 386 -19.81 3.95 -7.24
CA VAL A 386 -20.65 3.71 -6.07
C VAL A 386 -19.83 2.98 -5.02
N ASN A 387 -19.54 3.66 -3.92
CA ASN A 387 -18.78 3.11 -2.80
C ASN A 387 -19.72 2.37 -1.82
N ARG A 388 -19.26 1.22 -1.33
CA ARG A 388 -19.93 0.41 -0.31
C ARG A 388 -18.91 0.00 0.74
N LEU A 389 -19.29 0.15 2.01
CA LEU A 389 -18.57 -0.47 3.12
C LEU A 389 -18.73 -1.99 2.97
N LEU A 390 -17.61 -2.69 2.80
CA LEU A 390 -17.59 -4.14 2.58
C LEU A 390 -17.32 -4.91 3.88
N PHE A 391 -16.45 -4.37 4.72
CA PHE A 391 -16.05 -4.93 6.01
C PHE A 391 -15.55 -3.82 6.94
N GLU A 392 -15.85 -3.95 8.23
CA GLU A 392 -15.21 -3.21 9.33
C GLU A 392 -14.92 -4.15 10.50
N ASP A 393 -13.90 -3.82 11.30
CA ASP A 393 -13.60 -4.46 12.59
C ASP A 393 -13.13 -3.42 13.62
N ASP A 394 -13.40 -3.69 14.90
CA ASP A 394 -13.05 -2.82 16.03
C ASP A 394 -11.71 -3.20 16.70
N SER A 395 -10.89 -4.02 16.01
CA SER A 395 -9.68 -4.69 16.52
C SER A 395 -9.94 -5.95 17.37
N THR A 396 -11.15 -6.52 17.31
CA THR A 396 -11.46 -7.81 17.92
C THR A 396 -10.92 -9.01 17.12
N HIS A 397 -10.80 -8.88 15.80
CA HIS A 397 -10.26 -9.91 14.91
C HIS A 397 -9.07 -9.42 14.07
N ILE A 398 -9.04 -8.15 13.71
CA ILE A 398 -7.95 -7.55 12.93
C ILE A 398 -7.73 -6.07 13.29
N ARG A 399 -6.47 -5.71 13.56
CA ARG A 399 -6.07 -4.36 14.03
C ARG A 399 -5.28 -3.65 12.94
N THR A 400 -5.75 -2.48 12.49
CA THR A 400 -5.32 -1.82 11.25
C THR A 400 -5.71 -2.65 10.03
N ALA A 401 -6.08 -1.99 8.94
CA ALA A 401 -6.21 -2.64 7.64
C ALA A 401 -5.45 -1.82 6.60
N SER A 402 -4.50 -2.47 5.93
CA SER A 402 -3.60 -1.86 4.94
C SER A 402 -3.78 -2.44 3.55
N ALA A 403 -4.05 -3.74 3.41
CA ALA A 403 -4.46 -4.31 2.13
C ALA A 403 -5.67 -5.23 2.27
N ALA A 404 -6.42 -5.34 1.18
CA ALA A 404 -7.52 -6.30 1.08
C ALA A 404 -7.74 -6.79 -0.35
N VAL A 405 -8.00 -8.09 -0.51
CA VAL A 405 -8.24 -8.75 -1.81
C VAL A 405 -9.47 -9.65 -1.77
N LEU A 406 -10.16 -9.76 -2.89
CA LEU A 406 -11.35 -10.60 -3.05
C LEU A 406 -11.08 -11.82 -3.93
N VAL A 407 -11.43 -13.00 -3.42
CA VAL A 407 -11.39 -14.26 -4.17
C VAL A 407 -12.82 -14.77 -4.37
N ALA A 408 -13.30 -14.74 -5.62
CA ALA A 408 -14.68 -15.08 -5.97
C ALA A 408 -14.99 -16.56 -5.66
N ILE A 409 -16.13 -16.80 -5.00
CA ILE A 409 -16.65 -18.15 -4.76
C ILE A 409 -17.57 -18.51 -5.92
N ASP A 410 -17.44 -19.73 -6.43
CA ASP A 410 -18.35 -20.29 -7.44
C ASP A 410 -19.80 -20.22 -6.93
N PRO A 411 -20.71 -19.49 -7.62
CA PRO A 411 -22.10 -19.37 -7.21
C PRO A 411 -22.80 -20.72 -7.03
N ALA A 412 -22.38 -21.78 -7.73
CA ALA A 412 -22.94 -23.12 -7.53
C ALA A 412 -22.70 -23.67 -6.11
N LYS A 413 -21.63 -23.23 -5.42
CA LYS A 413 -21.34 -23.56 -4.02
C LYS A 413 -22.18 -22.74 -3.02
N GLU A 414 -22.70 -21.60 -3.45
CA GLU A 414 -23.44 -20.63 -2.63
C GLU A 414 -24.90 -20.48 -3.10
N LYS A 415 -25.49 -21.56 -3.63
CA LYS A 415 -26.92 -21.64 -4.05
C LYS A 415 -27.33 -20.59 -5.12
N GLY A 416 -26.37 -20.10 -5.90
CA GLY A 416 -26.54 -19.05 -6.90
C GLY A 416 -26.22 -17.63 -6.39
N GLU A 417 -25.95 -17.44 -5.10
CA GLU A 417 -25.57 -16.16 -4.54
C GLU A 417 -24.14 -15.76 -4.98
N ARG A 418 -23.93 -14.46 -5.23
CA ARG A 418 -22.62 -13.91 -5.59
C ARG A 418 -21.86 -13.53 -4.33
N LYS A 419 -20.85 -14.33 -4.00
CA LYS A 419 -19.99 -14.14 -2.81
C LYS A 419 -18.52 -14.27 -3.17
N ALA A 420 -17.69 -13.74 -2.28
CA ALA A 420 -16.25 -13.89 -2.30
C ALA A 420 -15.73 -14.10 -0.88
N TRP A 421 -14.53 -14.66 -0.78
CA TRP A 421 -13.69 -14.51 0.40
C TRP A 421 -12.96 -13.17 0.29
N LEU A 422 -13.17 -12.30 1.27
CA LEU A 422 -12.41 -11.07 1.48
C LEU A 422 -11.25 -11.38 2.43
N PHE A 423 -10.02 -11.28 1.95
CA PHE A 423 -8.83 -11.34 2.80
C PHE A 423 -8.41 -9.93 3.16
N VAL A 424 -8.05 -9.70 4.42
CA VAL A 424 -7.65 -8.39 4.96
C VAL A 424 -6.39 -8.56 5.80
N THR A 425 -5.41 -7.66 5.64
CA THR A 425 -4.19 -7.58 6.45
C THR A 425 -3.97 -6.16 7.00
N GLY A 426 -3.00 -5.96 7.89
CA GLY A 426 -2.70 -4.66 8.51
C GLY A 426 -1.22 -4.46 8.87
N PHE A 427 -0.68 -3.25 8.68
CA PHE A 427 0.70 -2.88 9.03
C PHE A 427 1.12 -3.20 10.48
N ILE A 428 0.17 -3.24 11.43
CA ILE A 428 0.37 -3.66 12.83
C ILE A 428 -0.57 -4.84 13.23
N SER A 429 -1.18 -5.53 12.27
CA SER A 429 -1.94 -6.77 12.54
C SER A 429 -1.03 -7.96 12.83
N THR A 430 -1.41 -8.86 13.73
CA THR A 430 -0.68 -10.12 14.00
C THR A 430 -1.14 -11.30 13.14
N ASN A 431 -2.17 -11.08 12.31
CA ASN A 431 -2.77 -12.08 11.45
C ASN A 431 -3.53 -11.43 10.28
N VAL A 432 -3.55 -12.11 9.14
CA VAL A 432 -4.55 -11.93 8.08
C VAL A 432 -5.88 -12.55 8.53
N VAL A 433 -7.00 -11.94 8.15
CA VAL A 433 -8.33 -12.53 8.30
C VAL A 433 -9.00 -12.74 6.95
N ALA A 434 -9.82 -13.78 6.84
CA ALA A 434 -10.65 -14.06 5.66
C ALA A 434 -12.13 -14.11 6.07
N ALA A 435 -12.95 -13.23 5.52
CA ALA A 435 -14.39 -13.15 5.80
C ALA A 435 -15.19 -13.37 4.51
N LYS A 436 -16.29 -14.14 4.57
CA LYS A 436 -17.16 -14.33 3.41
C LYS A 436 -18.10 -13.13 3.26
N VAL A 437 -18.07 -12.48 2.10
CA VAL A 437 -18.85 -11.27 1.80
C VAL A 437 -19.75 -11.45 0.58
N ALA A 438 -20.88 -10.74 0.56
CA ALA A 438 -21.78 -10.65 -0.59
C ALA A 438 -21.39 -9.49 -1.52
N LEU A 439 -21.27 -9.78 -2.81
CA LEU A 439 -20.63 -8.93 -3.83
C LEU A 439 -21.46 -7.76 -4.37
#